data_AF-A0A914X1U1-F1
#
_entry.id   AF-A0A914X1U1-F1
#
_cell.length_a   1.000
_cell.length_b   1.000
_cell.length_c   1.000
_cell.angle_alpha   90.00
_cell.angle_beta   90.00
_cell.angle_gamma   90.00
#
_symmetry.space_group_name_H-M   'P 1'
#
loop_
_entity.id
_entity.type
_entity.pdbx_description
1 polymer ?
#
loop_
_entity_poly.entity_id
_entity_poly.type
_entity_poly.pdbx_seq_one_letter_code
_entity_poly.pdbx_strand_id
1 'polypeptide(L)'
;MLFAFNSTDDNGDYHREMYANKFENYIRHCTPLLKQGSDRPVILVIDNAPCHSRYANKKPMIVMTGTAMKAWVTQHNIPFSAQAKKKDIYLYLIMPLKKLDYNVYAVENFAQELSISILRLPPYHCDLNPFEHVWGWIKKGLRD
;
A
#
# COMPACT_ATOMS: atom_id res chain seq x y z
N MET A 1 15.08 -8.87 4.25
CA MET A 1 15.73 -7.95 3.29
C MET A 1 15.61 -6.54 3.84
N LEU A 2 16.69 -5.74 3.82
CA LEU A 2 16.75 -4.41 4.42
C LEU A 2 16.91 -3.36 3.30
N PHE A 3 15.95 -2.45 3.16
CA PHE A 3 16.09 -1.32 2.23
C PHE A 3 16.98 -0.25 2.85
N ALA A 4 18.12 0.05 2.21
CA ALA A 4 19.02 1.12 2.61
C ALA A 4 19.22 2.07 1.43
N PHE A 5 19.21 3.36 1.70
CA PHE A 5 19.53 4.41 0.74
C PHE A 5 20.25 5.54 1.47
N ASN A 6 21.03 6.33 0.73
CA ASN A 6 21.66 7.52 1.28
C ASN A 6 20.61 8.62 1.38
N SER A 7 20.31 9.05 2.61
CA SER A 7 19.46 10.20 2.88
C SER A 7 20.11 11.47 2.33
N THR A 8 19.32 12.33 1.72
CA THR A 8 19.70 13.71 1.37
C THR A 8 19.29 14.72 2.46
N ASP A 9 18.39 14.32 3.36
CA ASP A 9 17.97 15.05 4.55
C ASP A 9 18.90 14.74 5.73
N ASP A 10 19.38 15.80 6.39
CA ASP A 10 20.25 15.78 7.57
C ASP A 10 19.47 15.66 8.90
N ASN A 11 18.15 15.82 8.88
CA ASN A 11 17.30 15.79 10.07
C ASN A 11 17.00 14.37 10.60
N GLY A 12 17.48 13.33 9.92
CA GLY A 12 17.25 11.92 10.30
C GLY A 12 15.81 11.41 10.08
N ASP A 13 14.91 12.25 9.57
CA ASP A 13 13.54 11.88 9.19
C ASP A 13 13.50 11.30 7.77
N TYR A 14 13.75 10.00 7.67
CA TYR A 14 13.73 9.28 6.39
C TYR A 14 12.32 9.21 5.76
N HIS A 15 11.25 9.56 6.48
CA HIS A 15 9.88 9.41 5.97
C HIS A 15 9.58 10.34 4.79
N ARG A 16 10.29 11.46 4.66
CA ARG A 16 10.17 12.38 3.52
C ARG A 16 10.75 11.79 2.25
N GLU A 17 11.75 10.93 2.40
CA GLU A 17 12.46 10.34 1.28
C GLU A 17 11.95 8.95 0.92
N MET A 18 11.20 8.30 1.81
CA MET A 18 10.62 6.97 1.62
C MET A 18 9.17 7.07 1.15
N TYR A 19 8.95 7.11 -0.16
CA TYR A 19 7.63 7.10 -0.78
C TYR A 19 7.38 5.83 -1.60
N ALA A 20 6.11 5.57 -1.94
CA ALA A 20 5.65 4.31 -2.51
C ALA A 20 6.48 3.84 -3.72
N ASN A 21 6.80 4.73 -4.66
CA ASN A 21 7.58 4.37 -5.85
C ASN A 21 8.98 3.82 -5.52
N LYS A 22 9.67 4.37 -4.51
CA LYS A 22 10.99 3.86 -4.10
C LYS A 22 10.87 2.45 -3.53
N PHE A 23 9.87 2.24 -2.66
CA PHE A 23 9.57 0.91 -2.12
C PHE A 23 9.24 -0.09 -3.25
N GLU A 24 8.34 0.28 -4.17
CA GLU A 24 7.95 -0.54 -5.32
C GLU A 24 9.15 -0.93 -6.19
N ASN A 25 10.00 0.04 -6.54
CA ASN A 25 11.20 -0.19 -7.33
C ASN A 25 12.18 -1.13 -6.62
N TYR A 26 12.34 -0.96 -5.30
CA TYR A 26 13.22 -1.83 -4.52
C TYR A 26 12.73 -3.28 -4.52
N ILE A 27 11.45 -3.53 -4.26
CA ILE A 27 10.92 -4.90 -4.29
C ILE A 27 11.04 -5.53 -5.68
N ARG A 28 10.77 -4.76 -6.74
CA ARG A 28 10.95 -5.23 -8.13
C ARG A 28 12.40 -5.60 -8.44
N HIS A 29 13.37 -4.82 -7.97
CA HIS A 29 14.79 -5.12 -8.14
C HIS A 29 15.20 -6.39 -7.38
N CYS A 30 14.71 -6.55 -6.16
CA CYS A 30 15.14 -7.60 -5.27
C CYS A 30 14.49 -8.96 -5.49
N THR A 31 13.23 -8.99 -5.96
CA THR A 31 12.46 -10.24 -6.11
C THR A 31 13.13 -11.26 -7.02
N PRO A 32 13.69 -10.89 -8.20
CA PRO A 32 14.43 -11.83 -9.04
C PRO A 32 15.62 -12.48 -8.32
N LEU A 33 16.37 -11.71 -7.53
CA LEU A 33 17.52 -12.20 -6.77
C LEU A 33 17.11 -13.23 -5.71
N LEU A 34 15.99 -12.98 -5.02
CA LEU A 34 15.44 -13.91 -4.03
C LEU A 34 15.00 -15.23 -4.68
N LYS A 35 14.34 -15.15 -5.84
CA LYS A 35 13.87 -16.33 -6.58
C LYS A 35 15.02 -17.15 -7.18
N GLN A 36 16.13 -16.51 -7.57
CA GLN A 36 17.33 -17.23 -8.01
C GLN A 36 18.01 -17.99 -6.87
N GLY A 37 17.91 -17.50 -5.64
CA GLY A 37 18.54 -18.11 -4.47
C GLY A 37 17.73 -19.24 -3.81
N SER A 38 16.46 -19.45 -4.21
CA SER A 38 15.60 -20.45 -3.61
C SER A 38 14.36 -20.75 -4.45
N ASP A 39 13.99 -22.02 -4.54
CA ASP A 39 12.72 -22.46 -5.14
C ASP A 39 11.50 -22.23 -4.22
N ARG A 40 11.70 -21.69 -3.01
CA ARG A 40 10.61 -21.43 -2.07
C ARG A 40 9.76 -20.24 -2.52
N PRO A 41 8.43 -20.26 -2.28
CA PRO A 41 7.59 -19.10 -2.50
C PRO A 41 8.09 -17.89 -1.69
N VAL A 42 8.14 -16.74 -2.35
CA VAL A 42 8.49 -15.46 -1.71
C VAL A 42 7.21 -14.82 -1.16
N ILE A 43 7.25 -14.50 0.13
CA ILE A 43 6.17 -13.77 0.82
C ILE A 43 6.72 -12.41 1.25
N LEU A 44 6.04 -11.35 0.84
CA LEU A 44 6.30 -9.98 1.23
C LEU A 44 5.47 -9.63 2.47
N VAL A 45 6.13 -9.54 3.63
CA VAL A 45 5.50 -9.11 4.88
C VAL A 45 5.63 -7.59 5.01
N ILE A 46 4.50 -6.88 5.12
CA ILE A 46 4.46 -5.40 5.18
C ILE A 46 3.54 -4.90 6.29
N ASP A 47 3.92 -3.78 6.88
CA ASP A 47 3.07 -3.01 7.79
C ASP A 47 2.12 -2.07 7.02
N ASN A 48 1.47 -1.16 7.75
CA ASN A 48 0.53 -0.19 7.18
C ASN A 48 1.14 1.18 6.90
N ALA A 49 2.47 1.29 6.75
CA ALA A 49 3.11 2.55 6.43
C ALA A 49 2.54 3.18 5.14
N PRO A 50 2.54 4.52 5.01
CA PRO A 50 2.03 5.19 3.81
C PRO A 50 2.69 4.74 2.51
N CYS A 51 4.00 4.47 2.52
CA CYS A 51 4.75 3.98 1.37
C CYS A 51 4.28 2.58 0.90
N HIS A 52 3.79 1.73 1.80
CA HIS A 52 3.26 0.40 1.46
C HIS A 52 1.77 0.42 1.10
N SER A 53 1.07 1.53 1.37
CA SER A 53 -0.40 1.59 1.40
C SER A 53 -0.99 2.54 0.35
N ARG A 54 -0.24 2.83 -0.71
CA ARG A 54 -0.73 3.62 -1.85
C ARG A 54 -1.83 2.84 -2.58
N TYR A 55 -2.97 3.49 -2.80
CA TYR A 55 -4.05 2.93 -3.60
C TYR A 55 -3.74 3.09 -5.09
N ALA A 56 -3.87 1.99 -5.85
CA ALA A 56 -3.98 2.03 -7.31
C ALA A 56 -5.42 2.36 -7.74
N ASN A 57 -6.40 1.82 -7.01
CA ASN A 57 -7.81 2.19 -7.10
C ASN A 57 -8.36 2.41 -5.70
N LYS A 58 -9.19 3.43 -5.54
CA LYS A 58 -9.75 3.81 -4.24
C LYS A 58 -11.24 4.08 -4.39
N LYS A 59 -12.02 3.47 -3.50
CA LYS A 59 -13.44 3.80 -3.33
C LYS A 59 -13.59 5.32 -3.05
N PRO A 60 -14.53 6.02 -3.70
CA PRO A 60 -14.70 7.44 -3.51
C PRO A 60 -15.02 7.83 -2.07
N MET A 61 -14.53 9.00 -1.68
CA MET A 61 -14.82 9.62 -0.39
C MET A 61 -15.77 10.80 -0.57
N ILE A 62 -16.53 11.17 0.46
CA ILE A 62 -17.51 12.27 0.39
C ILE A 62 -16.90 13.61 -0.06
N VAL A 63 -15.61 13.82 0.16
CA VAL A 63 -14.87 15.02 -0.25
C VAL A 63 -14.67 15.14 -1.77
N MET A 64 -14.78 14.04 -2.53
CA MET A 64 -14.58 14.05 -3.98
C MET A 64 -15.67 14.82 -4.73
N THR A 65 -15.38 15.30 -5.94
CA THR A 65 -16.35 16.05 -6.75
C THR A 65 -17.52 15.17 -7.19
N GLY A 66 -18.68 15.77 -7.46
CA GLY A 66 -19.84 15.04 -7.99
C GLY A 66 -19.53 14.36 -9.32
N THR A 67 -18.75 15.02 -10.18
CA THR A 67 -18.27 14.47 -11.46
C THR A 67 -17.40 13.22 -11.25
N ALA A 68 -16.45 13.27 -10.32
CA ALA A 68 -15.59 12.13 -10.03
C ALA A 68 -16.39 10.93 -9.46
N MET A 69 -17.38 11.19 -8.60
CA MET A 69 -18.26 10.13 -8.11
C MET A 69 -19.09 9.51 -9.23
N LYS A 70 -19.70 10.34 -10.10
CA LYS A 70 -20.47 9.86 -11.26
C LYS A 70 -19.61 9.01 -12.20
N ALA A 71 -18.40 9.47 -12.51
CA ALA A 71 -17.45 8.70 -13.32
C ALA A 71 -17.12 7.34 -12.67
N TRP A 72 -16.90 7.32 -11.36
CA TRP A 72 -16.57 6.10 -10.64
C TRP A 72 -17.73 5.09 -10.62
N VAL A 73 -18.97 5.52 -10.35
CA VAL A 73 -20.13 4.61 -10.37
C VAL A 73 -20.41 4.09 -11.78
N THR A 74 -20.20 4.90 -12.82
CA THR A 74 -20.27 4.46 -14.22
C THR A 74 -19.20 3.40 -14.51
N GLN A 75 -17.95 3.62 -14.12
CA GLN A 75 -16.84 2.68 -14.32
C GLN A 75 -17.13 1.31 -13.68
N HIS A 76 -17.86 1.28 -12.56
CA HIS A 76 -18.21 0.06 -11.84
C HIS A 76 -19.61 -0.47 -12.19
N ASN A 77 -20.23 0.05 -13.26
CA ASN A 77 -21.56 -0.34 -13.74
C ASN A 77 -22.67 -0.25 -12.67
N ILE A 78 -22.57 0.73 -11.77
CA ILE A 78 -23.56 0.98 -10.72
C ILE A 78 -24.61 1.96 -11.27
N PRO A 79 -25.89 1.57 -11.42
CA PRO A 79 -26.92 2.43 -11.98
C PRO A 79 -27.20 3.66 -11.11
N PHE A 80 -27.40 4.81 -11.75
CA PHE A 80 -27.81 6.05 -11.08
C PHE A 80 -28.57 6.96 -12.05
N SER A 81 -29.42 7.84 -11.54
CA SER A 81 -30.08 8.89 -12.34
C SER A 81 -29.09 9.98 -12.74
N ALA A 82 -29.18 10.48 -13.98
CA ALA A 82 -28.35 11.60 -14.45
C ALA A 82 -28.50 12.85 -13.55
N GLN A 83 -29.68 13.06 -12.98
CA GLN A 83 -30.02 14.16 -12.08
C GLN A 83 -29.67 13.88 -10.61
N ALA A 84 -29.15 12.69 -10.28
CA ALA A 84 -28.80 12.33 -8.91
C ALA A 84 -27.79 13.31 -8.31
N LYS A 85 -28.06 13.74 -7.07
CA LYS A 85 -27.19 14.62 -6.30
C LYS A 85 -25.98 13.83 -5.80
N LYS A 86 -24.84 14.51 -5.69
CA LYS A 86 -23.59 13.95 -5.14
C LYS A 86 -23.82 13.22 -3.80
N LYS A 87 -24.59 13.84 -2.90
CA LYS A 87 -24.89 13.28 -1.57
C LYS A 87 -25.61 11.93 -1.66
N ASP A 88 -26.59 11.82 -2.55
CA ASP A 88 -27.40 10.60 -2.70
C ASP A 88 -26.58 9.47 -3.34
N ILE A 89 -25.78 9.79 -4.36
CA ILE A 89 -24.82 8.84 -4.96
C ILE A 89 -23.88 8.30 -3.88
N TYR A 90 -23.32 9.18 -3.04
CA TYR A 90 -22.42 8.74 -1.98
C TYR A 90 -23.13 7.88 -0.94
N LEU A 91 -24.22 8.37 -0.34
CA LEU A 91 -24.87 7.71 0.80
C LEU A 91 -25.50 6.37 0.42
N TYR A 92 -26.16 6.30 -0.74
CA TYR A 92 -26.94 5.13 -1.12
C TYR A 92 -26.21 4.16 -2.03
N LEU A 93 -25.25 4.63 -2.85
CA LEU A 93 -24.56 3.78 -3.82
C LEU A 93 -23.13 3.44 -3.41
N ILE A 94 -22.37 4.39 -2.86
CA ILE A 94 -20.94 4.20 -2.59
C ILE A 94 -20.69 3.77 -1.14
N MET A 95 -21.33 4.42 -0.16
CA MET A 95 -21.11 4.19 1.26
C MET A 95 -21.36 2.73 1.69
N PRO A 96 -22.43 2.05 1.22
CA PRO A 96 -22.72 0.66 1.62
C PRO A 96 -21.71 -0.36 1.08
N LEU A 97 -20.96 -0.04 0.03
CA LEU A 97 -19.96 -0.92 -0.56
C LEU A 97 -18.81 -1.18 0.41
N LYS A 98 -18.38 -2.43 0.55
CA LYS A 98 -17.24 -2.77 1.42
C LYS A 98 -15.96 -2.18 0.86
N LYS A 99 -15.14 -1.56 1.71
CA LYS A 99 -13.88 -0.93 1.27
C LYS A 99 -12.95 -1.93 0.60
N LEU A 100 -12.87 -3.15 1.12
CA LEU A 100 -11.95 -4.19 0.64
C LEU A 100 -12.23 -4.61 -0.81
N ASP A 101 -13.47 -4.50 -1.28
CA ASP A 101 -13.84 -4.93 -2.63
C ASP A 101 -13.45 -3.91 -3.71
N TYR A 102 -13.16 -2.66 -3.31
CA TYR A 102 -12.97 -1.52 -4.23
C TYR A 102 -11.66 -0.75 -4.01
N ASN A 103 -11.02 -0.95 -2.86
CA ASN A 103 -9.71 -0.40 -2.59
C ASN A 103 -8.65 -1.41 -3.01
N VAL A 104 -7.94 -1.11 -4.09
CA VAL A 104 -6.82 -1.91 -4.56
C VAL A 104 -5.53 -1.18 -4.23
N TYR A 105 -4.65 -1.82 -3.47
CA TYR A 105 -3.32 -1.27 -3.21
C TYR A 105 -2.41 -1.50 -4.41
N ALA A 106 -1.57 -0.53 -4.73
CA ALA A 106 -0.58 -0.66 -5.80
C ALA A 106 0.39 -1.82 -5.56
N VAL A 107 0.63 -2.16 -4.29
CA VAL A 107 1.47 -3.30 -3.91
C VAL A 107 0.92 -4.64 -4.35
N GLU A 108 -0.40 -4.82 -4.33
CA GLU A 108 -1.05 -6.05 -4.80
C GLU A 108 -0.82 -6.27 -6.29
N ASN A 109 -0.93 -5.21 -7.09
CA ASN A 109 -0.74 -5.28 -8.54
C ASN A 109 0.67 -5.78 -8.90
N PHE A 110 1.72 -5.16 -8.32
CA PHE A 110 3.07 -5.58 -8.66
C PHE A 110 3.44 -6.91 -8.00
N ALA A 111 2.87 -7.26 -6.85
CA ALA A 111 3.11 -8.57 -6.24
C ALA A 111 2.55 -9.69 -7.13
N GLN A 112 1.38 -9.49 -7.73
CA GLN A 112 0.82 -10.40 -8.72
C GLN A 112 1.73 -10.52 -9.95
N GLU A 113 2.19 -9.39 -10.52
CA GLU A 113 3.15 -9.39 -11.64
C GLU A 113 4.43 -10.17 -11.32
N LEU A 114 4.95 -10.00 -10.10
CA LEU A 114 6.15 -10.68 -9.63
C LEU A 114 5.90 -12.11 -9.16
N SER A 115 4.65 -12.59 -9.15
CA SER A 115 4.25 -13.89 -8.58
C SER A 115 4.79 -14.09 -7.16
N ILE A 116 4.52 -13.14 -6.28
CA ILE A 116 4.81 -13.19 -4.84
C ILE A 116 3.53 -12.94 -4.04
N SER A 117 3.43 -13.50 -2.84
CA SER A 117 2.28 -13.28 -1.96
C SER A 117 2.55 -12.15 -0.98
N ILE A 118 1.53 -11.42 -0.57
CA ILE A 118 1.62 -10.36 0.45
C ILE A 118 0.99 -10.85 1.75
N LEU A 119 1.68 -10.59 2.86
CA LEU A 119 1.12 -10.70 4.21
C LEU A 119 1.14 -9.31 4.85
N ARG A 120 -0.04 -8.71 5.01
CA ARG A 120 -0.19 -7.40 5.64
C ARG A 120 -0.45 -7.57 7.14
N LEU A 121 0.36 -6.90 7.95
CA LEU A 121 0.24 -6.94 9.40
C LEU A 121 -0.97 -6.12 9.90
N PRO A 122 -1.57 -6.50 11.03
CA PRO A 122 -2.57 -5.68 11.70
C PRO A 122 -2.05 -4.27 12.01
N PRO A 123 -2.89 -3.23 11.89
CA PRO A 123 -2.49 -1.87 12.25
C PRO A 123 -2.19 -1.78 13.76
N TYR A 124 -1.20 -0.96 14.13
CA TYR A 124 -0.78 -0.71 15.52
C TYR A 124 -0.13 -1.91 16.24
N HIS A 125 0.33 -2.92 15.50
CA HIS A 125 1.06 -4.08 16.05
C HIS A 125 2.48 -4.15 15.47
N CYS A 126 3.33 -3.17 15.82
CA CYS A 126 4.73 -3.13 15.35
C CYS A 126 5.58 -4.29 15.88
N ASP A 127 5.19 -4.89 16.99
CA ASP A 127 5.74 -6.11 17.57
C ASP A 127 5.64 -7.33 16.64
N LEU A 128 4.67 -7.34 15.71
CA LEU A 128 4.55 -8.37 14.69
C LEU A 128 5.45 -8.13 13.46
N ASN A 129 6.09 -6.97 13.37
CA ASN A 129 6.99 -6.64 12.27
C ASN A 129 8.41 -7.16 12.56
N PRO A 130 8.88 -8.21 11.86
CA PRO A 130 10.22 -8.77 12.11
C PRO A 130 11.34 -7.75 11.88
N PHE A 131 11.10 -6.72 11.06
CA PHE A 131 12.06 -5.63 10.84
C PHE A 131 12.38 -4.87 12.13
N GLU A 132 11.39 -4.60 12.98
CA GLU A 132 11.59 -3.84 14.23
C GLU A 132 12.52 -4.56 15.20
N HIS A 133 12.40 -5.89 15.26
CA HIS A 133 13.27 -6.74 16.10
C HIS A 133 14.72 -6.72 15.60
N VAL A 134 14.92 -6.91 14.29
CA VAL A 134 16.26 -6.87 13.68
C VAL A 134 16.89 -5.49 13.84
N TRP A 135 16.11 -4.42 13.64
CA TRP A 135 16.58 -3.05 13.80
C TRP A 135 16.94 -2.73 15.26
N GLY A 136 16.18 -3.25 16.22
CA GLY A 136 16.51 -3.18 17.65
C GLY A 136 17.86 -3.82 17.97
N TRP A 137 18.14 -5.00 17.40
CA TRP A 137 19.44 -5.67 17.57
C TRP A 137 20.60 -4.87 16.96
N ILE A 138 20.43 -4.36 15.74
CA ILE A 138 21.44 -3.52 15.07
C ILE A 138 21.75 -2.28 15.89
N LYS A 139 20.71 -1.56 16.35
CA LYS A 139 20.88 -0.36 17.19
C LYS A 139 21.60 -0.65 18.49
N LYS A 140 21.33 -1.81 19.11
CA LYS A 140 22.03 -2.21 20.33
C LYS A 140 23.52 -2.44 20.04
N GLY A 141 23.85 -3.18 18.99
CA GLY A 141 25.23 -3.46 18.61
C GLY A 141 26.02 -2.24 18.12
N LEU A 142 25.36 -1.16 17.69
CA LEU A 142 26.02 0.12 17.33
C LEU A 142 26.24 1.06 18.51
N ARG A 143 25.63 0.77 19.67
CA ARG A 143 25.81 1.56 20.90
C ARG A 143 26.95 1.05 21.77
N ASP A 144 27.38 -0.19 21.52
CA ASP A 144 28.54 -0.84 22.14
C ASP A 144 29.80 -0.57 21.29
#